data_AF-A0A8T4RAX7-F1
#
_entry.id   AF-A0A8T4RAX7-F1
#
_cell.length_a   1.000
_cell.length_b   1.000
_cell.length_c   1.000
_cell.angle_alpha   90.00
_cell.angle_beta   90.00
_cell.angle_gamma   90.00
#
_symmetry.space_group_name_H-M   'P 1'
#
loop_
_entity.id
_entity.type
_entity.pdbx_description
1 polymer ?
#
loop_
_entity_poly.entity_id
_entity_poly.type
_entity_poly.pdbx_seq_one_letter_code
_entity_poly.pdbx_strand_id
1 'polypeptide(L)'
;MKHSKKEGREHLKLAFVFMLGIGLLTILSFIINIYPHFSAEGAAIESGVNTLDVKLNVGVIEIWADIQNKVQGFSFTFNSNGFDPCTVILQSDLPWEYQENSCTDGKMSFGIATSFSSKTGRFLVLKIIPGVELPDSFDFSLNDVYAYAENDEELFHGAYELITIYPQEEGSSFSEEQFTVEDTASTEETTNNVAEDNTATPDNRCFEKWICSEWDICINNQQVRLCTDVNNCGTNYLQPKETMACAIELTAEEKKTSNLKWIWLVGIIVIVLLFAGVGWELWRRRR
;
A
#
# COMPACT_ATOMS: atom_id res chain seq x y z
N MET A 1 -44.92 -17.95 -54.90
CA MET A 1 -43.43 -17.99 -54.81
C MET A 1 -42.74 -16.70 -54.32
N LYS A 2 -43.39 -15.52 -54.23
CA LYS A 2 -42.74 -14.28 -53.72
C LYS A 2 -42.62 -14.18 -52.18
N HIS A 3 -43.28 -15.04 -51.42
CA HIS A 3 -43.34 -14.92 -49.95
C HIS A 3 -42.10 -15.49 -49.21
N SER A 4 -41.36 -16.43 -49.81
CA SER A 4 -40.23 -17.10 -49.15
C SER A 4 -38.94 -16.26 -49.10
N LYS A 5 -38.80 -15.23 -49.95
CA LYS A 5 -37.57 -14.42 -50.03
C LYS A 5 -37.44 -13.35 -48.92
N LYS A 6 -38.49 -13.09 -48.15
CA LYS A 6 -38.49 -12.05 -47.11
C LYS A 6 -37.93 -12.56 -45.78
N GLU A 7 -38.10 -13.85 -45.49
CA GLU A 7 -37.75 -14.48 -44.22
C GLU A 7 -36.24 -14.66 -44.04
N GLY A 8 -35.52 -15.04 -45.11
CA GLY A 8 -34.06 -15.18 -45.06
C GLY A 8 -33.29 -13.88 -44.78
N ARG A 9 -33.93 -12.70 -44.98
CA ARG A 9 -33.28 -11.40 -44.79
C ARG A 9 -33.26 -10.95 -43.32
N GLU A 10 -34.14 -11.48 -42.48
CA GLU A 10 -34.14 -11.18 -41.03
C GLU A 10 -33.15 -12.07 -40.29
N HIS A 11 -33.02 -13.35 -40.65
CA HIS A 11 -32.01 -14.25 -40.08
C HIS A 11 -30.58 -13.77 -40.32
N LEU A 12 -30.30 -13.16 -41.48
CA LEU A 12 -28.98 -12.64 -41.80
C LEU A 12 -28.60 -11.42 -40.94
N LYS A 13 -29.56 -10.57 -40.58
CA LYS A 13 -29.31 -9.43 -39.67
C LYS A 13 -29.03 -9.90 -38.26
N LEU A 14 -29.78 -10.88 -37.78
CA LEU A 14 -29.62 -11.43 -36.44
C LEU A 14 -28.23 -12.10 -36.29
N ALA A 15 -27.82 -12.88 -37.30
CA ALA A 15 -26.49 -13.49 -37.34
C ALA A 15 -25.36 -12.44 -37.32
N PHE A 16 -25.53 -11.31 -38.02
CA PHE A 16 -24.52 -10.25 -38.06
C PHE A 16 -24.36 -9.54 -36.70
N VAL A 17 -25.47 -9.28 -36.00
CA VAL A 17 -25.44 -8.70 -34.64
C VAL A 17 -24.77 -9.66 -33.66
N PHE A 18 -25.05 -10.97 -33.77
CA PHE A 18 -24.46 -11.98 -32.90
C PHE A 18 -22.93 -12.09 -33.08
N MET A 19 -22.45 -12.03 -34.32
CA MET A 19 -21.02 -12.07 -34.63
C MET A 19 -20.27 -10.83 -34.12
N LEU A 20 -20.88 -9.64 -34.19
CA LEU A 20 -20.30 -8.43 -33.61
C LEU A 20 -20.22 -8.50 -32.08
N GLY A 21 -21.24 -9.05 -31.41
CA GLY A 21 -21.24 -9.24 -29.96
C GLY A 21 -20.12 -10.16 -29.48
N ILE A 22 -19.92 -11.30 -30.15
CA ILE A 22 -18.85 -12.26 -29.83
C ILE A 22 -17.47 -11.63 -30.09
N GLY A 23 -17.32 -10.87 -31.18
CA GLY A 23 -16.07 -10.15 -31.47
C GLY A 23 -15.71 -9.13 -30.38
N LEU A 24 -16.69 -8.41 -29.84
CA LEU A 24 -16.43 -7.44 -28.77
C LEU A 24 -16.04 -8.11 -27.44
N LEU A 25 -16.69 -9.23 -27.10
CA LEU A 25 -16.40 -10.00 -25.88
C LEU A 25 -14.99 -10.61 -25.89
N THR A 26 -14.55 -11.12 -27.05
CA THR A 26 -13.20 -11.70 -27.18
C THR A 26 -12.10 -10.63 -27.06
N ILE A 27 -12.34 -9.43 -27.61
CA ILE A 27 -11.43 -8.28 -27.44
C ILE A 27 -11.40 -7.84 -25.97
N LEU A 28 -12.54 -7.77 -25.29
CA LEU A 28 -12.59 -7.39 -23.87
C LEU A 28 -11.80 -8.38 -22.99
N SER A 29 -11.99 -9.68 -23.23
CA SER A 29 -11.26 -10.74 -22.51
C SER A 29 -9.75 -10.66 -22.75
N PHE A 30 -9.32 -10.35 -23.98
CA PHE A 30 -7.90 -10.19 -24.30
C PHE A 30 -7.28 -8.95 -23.64
N ILE A 31 -8.03 -7.85 -23.53
CA ILE A 31 -7.60 -6.65 -22.81
C ILE A 31 -7.43 -6.96 -21.31
N ILE A 32 -8.38 -7.67 -20.69
CA ILE A 32 -8.29 -8.05 -19.27
C ILE A 32 -7.05 -8.91 -19.01
N ASN A 33 -6.71 -9.84 -19.91
CA ASN A 33 -5.56 -10.74 -19.74
C ASN A 33 -4.19 -10.06 -19.96
N ILE A 34 -4.12 -8.98 -20.73
CA ILE A 34 -2.87 -8.25 -21.00
C ILE A 34 -2.48 -7.32 -19.84
N TYR A 35 -3.42 -6.97 -18.97
CA TYR A 35 -3.17 -6.12 -17.80
C TYR A 35 -3.35 -6.92 -16.49
N PRO A 36 -2.43 -7.85 -16.14
CA PRO A 36 -2.53 -8.61 -14.89
C PRO A 36 -2.23 -7.78 -13.63
N HIS A 37 -1.88 -6.50 -13.76
CA HIS A 37 -1.64 -5.58 -12.64
C HIS A 37 -2.90 -4.79 -12.27
N PHE A 38 -3.99 -5.49 -11.95
CA PHE A 38 -5.00 -4.93 -11.07
C PHE A 38 -4.83 -5.65 -9.73
N SER A 39 -3.91 -5.14 -8.91
CA SER A 39 -3.72 -5.57 -7.54
C SER A 39 -5.04 -5.41 -6.81
N ALA A 40 -5.51 -6.46 -6.15
CA ALA A 40 -6.67 -6.39 -5.27
C ALA A 40 -6.43 -5.27 -4.23
N GLU A 41 -7.38 -4.33 -4.17
CA GLU A 41 -7.42 -3.24 -3.21
C GLU A 41 -7.76 -3.86 -1.84
N GLY A 42 -6.87 -3.67 -0.86
CA GLY A 42 -7.13 -4.05 0.52
C GLY A 42 -8.19 -3.14 1.16
N ALA A 43 -8.80 -3.63 2.24
CA ALA A 43 -9.79 -2.94 3.06
C ALA A 43 -9.48 -1.44 3.26
N ALA A 44 -10.23 -0.61 2.53
CA ALA A 44 -10.26 0.84 2.67
C ALA A 44 -11.51 1.23 3.46
N ILE A 45 -11.32 1.92 4.59
CA ILE A 45 -12.45 2.50 5.35
C ILE A 45 -12.87 3.79 4.65
N GLU A 46 -13.97 3.76 3.91
CA GLU A 46 -14.51 4.95 3.24
C GLU A 46 -15.35 5.81 4.21
N SER A 47 -14.68 6.60 5.04
CA SER A 47 -15.28 7.83 5.55
C SER A 47 -14.61 9.01 4.83
N GLY A 48 -15.28 9.62 3.85
CA GLY A 48 -14.87 10.93 3.32
C GLY A 48 -13.38 11.05 2.95
N VAL A 49 -12.86 10.05 2.23
CA VAL A 49 -11.60 10.01 1.48
C VAL A 49 -10.28 10.21 2.27
N ASN A 50 -10.18 9.58 3.44
CA ASN A 50 -8.90 9.25 4.05
C ASN A 50 -8.93 7.77 4.49
N THR A 51 -8.00 6.94 4.04
CA THR A 51 -7.91 5.51 4.42
C THR A 51 -6.54 5.23 5.05
N LEU A 52 -6.51 4.29 6.00
CA LEU A 52 -5.27 3.69 6.51
C LEU A 52 -5.28 2.22 6.13
N ASP A 53 -4.18 1.72 5.61
CA ASP A 53 -4.00 0.35 5.16
C ASP A 53 -2.75 -0.23 5.85
N VAL A 54 -2.90 -1.36 6.52
CA VAL A 54 -1.81 -2.00 7.25
C VAL A 54 -1.38 -3.25 6.50
N LYS A 55 -0.12 -3.26 6.05
CA LYS A 55 0.49 -4.37 5.31
C LYS A 55 1.59 -5.02 6.13
N LEU A 56 1.66 -6.34 6.09
CA LEU A 56 2.80 -7.08 6.61
C LEU A 56 3.67 -7.57 5.46
N ASN A 57 4.93 -7.15 5.46
CA ASN A 57 5.94 -7.57 4.50
C ASN A 57 7.14 -8.17 5.25
N VAL A 58 7.30 -9.50 5.22
CA VAL A 58 8.50 -10.21 5.70
C VAL A 58 9.03 -9.67 7.05
N GLY A 59 8.18 -9.74 8.08
CA GLY A 59 8.52 -9.28 9.43
C GLY A 59 8.51 -7.76 9.63
N VAL A 60 8.06 -6.99 8.64
CA VAL A 60 7.87 -5.54 8.75
C VAL A 60 6.38 -5.22 8.65
N ILE A 61 5.88 -4.38 9.57
CA ILE A 61 4.53 -3.84 9.51
C ILE A 61 4.61 -2.46 8.85
N GLU A 62 3.93 -2.28 7.73
CA GLU A 62 3.83 -1.03 6.99
C GLU A 62 2.43 -0.46 7.13
N ILE A 63 2.34 0.80 7.55
CA ILE A 63 1.11 1.57 7.65
C ILE A 63 1.11 2.57 6.52
N TRP A 64 0.22 2.38 5.56
CA TRP A 64 -0.03 3.25 4.43
C TRP A 64 -1.24 4.12 4.73
N ALA A 65 -1.20 5.38 4.31
CA ALA A 65 -2.38 6.23 4.30
C ALA A 65 -2.66 6.72 2.89
N ASP A 66 -3.93 6.74 2.50
CA ASP A 66 -4.41 7.38 1.27
C ASP A 66 -5.33 8.54 1.65
N ILE A 67 -4.83 9.76 1.54
CA ILE A 67 -5.45 10.94 2.12
C ILE A 67 -5.66 11.99 1.04
N GLN A 68 -6.90 12.46 0.84
CA GLN A 68 -7.15 13.52 -0.15
C GLN A 68 -6.76 14.90 0.37
N ASN A 69 -6.88 15.10 1.68
CA ASN A 69 -6.57 16.35 2.34
C ASN A 69 -5.08 16.47 2.66
N LYS A 70 -4.64 17.71 2.78
CA LYS A 70 -3.27 18.05 3.13
C LYS A 70 -2.98 17.71 4.59
N VAL A 71 -2.14 16.71 4.85
CA VAL A 71 -1.74 16.31 6.21
C VAL A 71 -0.34 16.83 6.54
N GLN A 72 -0.18 17.35 7.76
CA GLN A 72 1.10 17.77 8.32
C GLN A 72 1.68 16.77 9.32
N GLY A 73 0.85 15.97 9.99
CA GLY A 73 1.34 15.04 10.99
C GLY A 73 0.40 13.88 11.27
N PHE A 74 0.96 12.87 11.92
CA PHE A 74 0.26 11.71 12.42
C PHE A 74 0.67 11.43 13.86
N SER A 75 -0.25 10.91 14.66
CA SER A 75 0.08 10.28 15.93
C SER A 75 -0.73 9.01 16.10
N PHE A 76 -0.20 8.04 16.83
CA PHE A 76 -0.89 6.81 17.21
C PHE A 76 -0.21 6.16 18.40
N THR A 77 -0.97 5.33 19.11
CA THR A 77 -0.49 4.46 20.17
C THR A 77 -0.46 3.02 19.65
N PHE A 78 0.73 2.44 19.60
CA PHE A 78 0.96 1.05 19.22
C PHE A 78 1.03 0.16 20.47
N ASN A 79 0.22 -0.90 20.47
CA ASN A 79 0.24 -1.94 21.49
C ASN A 79 0.38 -3.30 20.81
N SER A 80 1.13 -4.23 21.41
CA SER A 80 1.31 -5.58 20.88
C SER A 80 1.23 -6.64 21.97
N ASN A 81 0.49 -7.70 21.67
CA ASN A 81 0.49 -8.95 22.43
C ASN A 81 1.39 -9.95 21.70
N GLY A 82 2.55 -10.25 22.29
CA GLY A 82 3.48 -11.26 21.74
C GLY A 82 4.90 -10.76 21.55
N PHE A 83 5.11 -9.44 21.52
CA PHE A 83 6.43 -8.84 21.62
C PHE A 83 6.34 -7.50 22.35
N ASP A 84 7.47 -7.02 22.87
CA ASP A 84 7.53 -5.73 23.54
C ASP A 84 7.52 -4.58 22.51
N PRO A 85 6.46 -3.74 22.47
CA PRO A 85 6.38 -2.64 21.53
C PRO A 85 7.48 -1.60 21.72
N CYS A 86 8.15 -1.54 22.88
CA CYS A 86 9.30 -0.66 23.09
C CYS A 86 10.53 -1.04 22.26
N THR A 87 10.57 -2.24 21.70
CA THR A 87 11.72 -2.73 20.91
C THR A 87 11.60 -2.47 19.42
N VAL A 88 10.49 -1.90 18.96
CA VAL A 88 10.31 -1.65 17.53
C VAL A 88 11.07 -0.41 17.08
N ILE A 89 11.62 -0.50 15.88
CA ILE A 89 12.16 0.65 15.16
C ILE A 89 11.06 1.19 14.27
N LEU A 90 10.89 2.51 14.33
CA LEU A 90 9.95 3.24 13.51
C LEU A 90 10.71 3.98 12.40
N GLN A 91 10.32 3.74 11.15
CA GLN A 91 10.78 4.47 9.98
C GLN A 91 9.57 5.10 9.28
N SER A 92 9.75 6.24 8.63
CA SER A 92 8.70 6.87 7.81
C SER A 92 9.33 7.39 6.52
N ASP A 93 8.51 7.57 5.48
CA ASP A 93 8.91 8.23 4.22
C ASP A 93 8.47 9.71 4.19
N LEU A 94 7.86 10.20 5.29
CA LEU A 94 7.58 11.60 5.47
C LEU A 94 8.89 12.34 5.82
N PRO A 95 9.17 13.52 5.26
CA PRO A 95 10.26 14.35 5.78
C PRO A 95 9.79 15.00 7.08
N TRP A 96 10.10 14.45 8.25
CA TRP A 96 9.66 15.03 9.53
C TRP A 96 10.62 16.07 10.07
N GLU A 97 10.06 17.11 10.70
CA GLU A 97 10.81 18.05 11.53
C GLU A 97 10.74 17.65 13.00
N TYR A 98 9.61 17.06 13.42
CA TYR A 98 9.38 16.61 14.78
C TYR A 98 9.01 15.13 14.80
N GLN A 99 9.69 14.39 15.66
CA GLN A 99 9.39 13.00 15.97
C GLN A 99 9.47 12.83 17.48
N GLU A 100 8.41 12.30 18.07
CA GLU A 100 8.36 11.92 19.47
C GLU A 100 8.01 10.45 19.57
N ASN A 101 8.80 9.74 20.36
CA ASN A 101 8.53 8.37 20.73
C ASN A 101 8.68 8.22 22.24
N SER A 102 7.66 7.67 22.87
CA SER A 102 7.70 7.31 24.28
C SER A 102 7.24 5.88 24.44
N CYS A 103 7.90 5.13 25.32
CA CYS A 103 7.41 3.83 25.71
C CYS A 103 7.18 3.79 27.22
N THR A 104 5.93 3.54 27.60
CA THR A 104 5.48 3.52 29.00
C THR A 104 4.57 2.32 29.18
N ASP A 105 4.85 1.49 30.18
CA ASP A 105 4.03 0.32 30.52
C ASP A 105 3.75 -0.64 29.35
N GLY A 106 4.76 -0.87 28.50
CA GLY A 106 4.61 -1.73 27.33
C GLY A 106 3.64 -1.17 26.29
N LYS A 107 3.46 0.15 26.24
CA LYS A 107 2.75 0.86 25.17
C LYS A 107 3.71 1.83 24.52
N MET A 108 3.78 1.78 23.20
CA MET A 108 4.57 2.73 22.42
C MET A 108 3.66 3.81 21.87
N SER A 109 3.89 5.06 22.25
CA SER A 109 3.24 6.21 21.61
C SER A 109 4.21 6.82 20.61
N PHE A 110 3.71 7.12 19.42
CA PHE A 110 4.47 7.76 18.36
C PHE A 110 3.71 8.96 17.81
N GLY A 111 4.43 10.07 17.69
CA GLY A 111 3.98 11.28 17.01
C GLY A 111 5.00 11.71 15.98
N ILE A 112 4.53 12.07 14.79
CA ILE A 112 5.34 12.61 13.70
C ILE A 112 4.67 13.84 13.11
N ALA A 113 5.43 14.91 12.92
CA ALA A 113 4.96 16.12 12.25
C ALA A 113 6.01 16.66 11.26
N THR A 114 5.52 17.22 10.17
CA THR A 114 6.31 17.86 9.11
C THR A 114 5.92 19.32 8.98
N SER A 115 6.89 20.20 8.82
CA SER A 115 6.65 21.62 8.52
C SER A 115 6.66 21.99 7.05
N PHE A 116 7.21 21.13 6.17
CA PHE A 116 7.64 21.59 4.84
C PHE A 116 6.82 21.10 3.64
N SER A 117 5.89 20.16 3.80
CA SER A 117 4.96 19.88 2.71
C SER A 117 3.82 19.01 3.18
N SER A 118 2.61 19.55 3.14
CA SER A 118 1.41 18.73 3.15
C SER A 118 1.47 17.68 2.04
N LYS A 119 1.31 16.39 2.37
CA LYS A 119 1.15 15.33 1.35
C LYS A 119 -0.33 15.04 1.12
N THR A 120 -0.66 14.63 -0.11
CA THR A 120 -1.96 14.06 -0.50
C THR A 120 -1.71 12.79 -1.33
N GLY A 121 -2.71 11.92 -1.42
CA GLY A 121 -2.64 10.60 -2.04
C GLY A 121 -2.11 9.52 -1.11
N ARG A 122 -1.69 8.39 -1.71
CA ARG A 122 -1.19 7.22 -0.99
C ARG A 122 0.31 7.31 -0.66
N PHE A 123 0.66 7.19 0.62
CA PHE A 123 2.05 7.20 1.07
C PHE A 123 2.26 6.33 2.32
N LEU A 124 3.50 5.89 2.53
CA LEU A 124 3.92 5.14 3.72
C LEU A 124 4.03 6.12 4.90
N VAL A 125 3.13 5.97 5.88
CA VAL A 125 3.13 6.75 7.12
C VAL A 125 4.21 6.23 8.04
N LEU A 126 4.25 4.90 8.21
CA LEU A 126 5.10 4.26 9.20
C LEU A 126 5.49 2.87 8.74
N LYS A 127 6.72 2.51 9.04
CA LYS A 127 7.28 1.19 8.91
C LYS A 127 7.81 0.77 10.27
N ILE A 128 7.16 -0.22 10.87
CA ILE A 128 7.52 -0.82 12.15
C ILE A 128 8.39 -2.03 11.84
N ILE A 129 9.64 -1.98 12.31
CA ILE A 129 10.61 -3.05 12.20
C ILE A 129 10.86 -3.56 13.62
N PRO A 130 10.32 -4.73 14.00
CA PRO A 130 10.57 -5.33 15.30
C PRO A 130 12.07 -5.54 15.52
N GLY A 131 12.58 -5.15 16.68
CA GLY A 131 13.99 -5.38 17.07
C GLY A 131 14.29 -6.82 17.49
N VAL A 132 13.28 -7.68 17.49
CA VAL A 132 13.35 -9.08 17.87
C VAL A 132 12.64 -9.92 16.81
N GLU A 133 12.96 -11.21 16.75
CA GLU A 133 12.23 -12.16 15.92
C GLU A 133 10.76 -12.19 16.35
N LEU A 134 9.85 -11.95 15.40
CA LEU A 134 8.42 -11.98 15.66
C LEU A 134 7.98 -13.43 15.95
N PRO A 135 7.04 -13.64 16.89
CA PRO A 135 6.47 -14.95 17.11
C PRO A 135 5.66 -15.42 15.89
N ASP A 136 5.39 -16.73 15.84
CA ASP A 136 4.55 -17.39 14.82
C ASP A 136 3.10 -16.89 14.78
N SER A 137 2.69 -16.04 15.70
CA SER A 137 1.50 -15.21 15.60
C SER A 137 1.57 -14.14 16.68
N PHE A 138 1.13 -12.94 16.38
CA PHE A 138 0.98 -11.89 17.38
C PHE A 138 -0.25 -11.04 17.06
N ASP A 139 -0.79 -10.42 18.10
CA ASP A 139 -1.82 -9.41 17.92
C ASP A 139 -1.20 -8.04 18.17
N PHE A 140 -1.67 -7.03 17.45
CA PHE A 140 -1.36 -5.65 17.77
C PHE A 140 -2.59 -4.76 17.59
N SER A 141 -2.61 -3.62 18.26
CA SER A 141 -3.64 -2.60 18.07
C SER A 141 -2.98 -1.25 17.82
N LEU A 142 -3.65 -0.45 16.99
CA LEU A 142 -3.32 0.96 16.79
C LEU A 142 -4.45 1.77 17.40
N ASN A 143 -4.21 2.32 18.58
CA ASN A 143 -5.16 3.19 19.25
C ASN A 143 -4.82 4.64 18.94
N ASP A 144 -5.79 5.54 19.12
CA ASP A 144 -5.58 6.98 19.08
C ASP A 144 -4.89 7.47 17.78
N VAL A 145 -5.32 6.94 16.62
CA VAL A 145 -4.74 7.29 15.32
C VAL A 145 -5.28 8.64 14.86
N TYR A 146 -4.47 9.68 14.97
CA TYR A 146 -4.81 11.03 14.51
C TYR A 146 -4.03 11.40 13.26
N ALA A 147 -4.68 12.16 12.38
CA ALA A 147 -4.02 12.91 11.31
C ALA A 147 -4.38 14.39 11.43
N TYR A 148 -3.39 15.27 11.36
CA TYR A 148 -3.57 16.71 11.57
C TYR A 148 -3.30 17.51 10.29
N ALA A 149 -4.10 18.54 10.06
CA ALA A 149 -3.89 19.57 9.05
C ALA A 149 -2.90 20.65 9.51
N GLU A 150 -2.64 21.63 8.64
CA GLU A 150 -1.73 22.77 8.89
C GLU A 150 -2.20 23.77 9.95
N ASN A 151 -3.49 23.76 10.25
CA ASN A 151 -4.12 24.58 11.28
C ASN A 151 -4.38 23.79 12.58
N ASP A 152 -3.69 22.67 12.78
CA ASP A 152 -3.93 21.70 13.86
C ASP A 152 -5.37 21.14 13.88
N GLU A 153 -6.10 21.26 12.78
CA GLU A 153 -7.43 20.66 12.64
C GLU A 153 -7.28 19.16 12.45
N GLU A 154 -8.00 18.40 13.27
CA GLU A 154 -8.10 16.95 13.22
C GLU A 154 -8.81 16.54 11.92
N LEU A 155 -8.06 15.95 10.99
CA LEU A 155 -8.58 15.48 9.71
C LEU A 155 -9.16 14.08 9.81
N PHE A 156 -8.65 13.30 10.76
CA PHE A 156 -9.00 11.91 10.96
C PHE A 156 -8.70 11.50 12.40
N HIS A 157 -9.59 10.69 12.97
CA HIS A 157 -9.45 9.99 14.22
C HIS A 157 -9.98 8.59 14.03
N GLY A 158 -9.18 7.58 14.35
CA GLY A 158 -9.64 6.21 14.36
C GLY A 158 -8.89 5.36 15.37
N ALA A 159 -9.43 4.18 15.60
CA ALA A 159 -8.75 3.11 16.32
C ALA A 159 -8.87 1.81 15.51
N TYR A 160 -7.80 1.03 15.49
CA TYR A 160 -7.75 -0.31 14.92
C TYR A 160 -7.55 -1.28 16.08
N GLU A 161 -8.65 -1.89 16.49
CA GLU A 161 -8.64 -2.85 17.58
C GLU A 161 -8.21 -4.22 17.08
N LEU A 162 -7.18 -4.78 17.71
CA LEU A 162 -6.78 -6.20 17.62
C LEU A 162 -6.64 -6.77 16.20
N ILE A 163 -5.51 -6.48 15.55
CA ILE A 163 -5.09 -7.09 14.30
C ILE A 163 -4.22 -8.31 14.62
N THR A 164 -4.74 -9.52 14.39
CA THR A 164 -3.97 -10.76 14.49
C THR A 164 -3.17 -10.99 13.21
N ILE A 165 -1.86 -11.16 13.37
CA ILE A 165 -0.94 -11.48 12.29
C ILE A 165 -0.52 -12.94 12.38
N TYR A 166 -0.68 -13.65 11.26
CA TYR A 166 -0.09 -14.96 11.03
C TYR A 166 1.10 -14.83 10.07
N PRO A 167 2.23 -15.50 10.31
CA PRO A 167 3.39 -15.51 9.45
C PRO A 167 2.97 -16.07 8.09
N GLN A 168 3.35 -15.36 7.04
CA GLN A 168 3.16 -15.83 5.68
C GLN A 168 4.03 -17.06 5.45
N GLU A 169 3.40 -18.20 5.16
CA GLU A 169 4.11 -19.28 4.45
C GLU A 169 4.51 -18.73 3.08
N GLU A 170 5.79 -18.88 2.71
CA GLU A 170 6.31 -18.42 1.41
C GLU A 170 5.40 -18.91 0.26
N GLY A 171 4.63 -17.99 -0.33
CA GLY A 171 3.74 -18.28 -1.46
C GLY A 171 2.24 -18.33 -1.15
N SER A 172 1.79 -18.03 0.07
CA SER A 172 0.36 -17.93 0.40
C SER A 172 -0.20 -16.52 0.16
N SER A 173 -1.20 -16.37 -0.72
CA SER A 173 -1.95 -15.11 -0.85
C SER A 173 -2.99 -14.99 0.27
N PHE A 174 -3.06 -13.83 0.91
CA PHE A 174 -3.99 -13.52 2.00
C PHE A 174 -5.46 -13.79 1.60
N SER A 175 -6.23 -14.46 2.46
CA SER A 175 -7.69 -14.43 2.42
C SER A 175 -8.17 -13.38 3.41
N GLU A 176 -8.79 -12.35 2.89
CA GLU A 176 -9.22 -11.15 3.61
C GLU A 176 -10.44 -11.45 4.49
N GLU A 177 -10.28 -11.39 5.82
CA GLU A 177 -11.42 -11.21 6.72
C GLU A 177 -11.67 -9.71 6.87
N GLN A 178 -12.87 -9.28 6.45
CA GLN A 178 -13.28 -7.87 6.51
C GLN A 178 -13.45 -7.46 7.98
N PHE A 179 -12.65 -6.50 8.43
CA PHE A 179 -12.75 -5.93 9.76
C PHE A 179 -13.62 -4.66 9.72
N THR A 180 -14.70 -4.63 10.50
CA THR A 180 -15.58 -3.47 10.63
C THR A 180 -15.15 -2.64 11.85
N VAL A 181 -14.62 -1.44 11.59
CA VAL A 181 -14.43 -0.43 12.64
C VAL A 181 -15.79 0.12 13.03
N GLU A 182 -16.25 -0.15 14.25
CA GLU A 182 -17.40 0.55 14.82
C GLU A 182 -16.92 1.93 15.30
N ASP A 183 -17.41 3.00 14.65
CA ASP A 183 -17.27 4.40 15.11
C ASP A 183 -17.90 4.53 16.49
N THR A 184 -17.11 4.22 17.52
CA THR A 184 -17.54 4.29 18.91
C THR A 184 -17.04 5.60 19.48
N ALA A 185 -17.82 6.67 19.31
CA ALA A 185 -17.62 7.91 20.03
C ALA A 185 -17.80 7.67 21.53
N SER A 186 -16.72 7.31 22.25
CA SER A 186 -16.78 6.99 23.67
C SER A 186 -16.61 8.24 24.52
N THR A 187 -17.55 8.45 25.43
CA THR A 187 -17.50 9.41 26.53
C THR A 187 -16.71 8.80 27.68
N GLU A 188 -15.69 9.50 28.19
CA GLU A 188 -14.83 9.06 29.28
C GLU A 188 -15.60 8.94 30.62
N GLU A 189 -15.54 7.78 31.28
CA GLU A 189 -15.79 7.64 32.72
C GLU A 189 -14.60 6.99 33.42
N THR A 190 -14.00 7.75 34.33
CA THR A 190 -12.84 7.41 35.14
C THR A 190 -13.24 6.52 36.32
N THR A 191 -12.62 5.35 36.50
CA THR A 191 -12.51 4.72 37.83
C THR A 191 -11.11 4.16 38.07
N ASN A 192 -10.50 4.66 39.15
CA ASN A 192 -9.17 4.31 39.64
C ASN A 192 -9.20 3.07 40.52
N ASN A 193 -8.12 2.28 40.46
CA ASN A 193 -7.38 1.64 41.58
C ASN A 193 -6.92 0.22 41.23
N VAL A 194 -5.65 0.04 40.88
CA VAL A 194 -4.93 -1.22 41.09
C VAL A 194 -3.50 -0.91 41.55
N ALA A 195 -3.08 -1.66 42.58
CA ALA A 195 -1.88 -1.46 43.35
C ALA A 195 -0.59 -1.84 42.58
N GLU A 196 0.43 -1.05 42.86
CA GLU A 196 1.76 -0.99 42.27
C GLU A 196 2.68 -2.09 42.83
N ASP A 197 3.08 -3.05 42.00
CA ASP A 197 4.14 -4.03 42.31
C ASP A 197 5.44 -3.59 41.63
N ASN A 198 6.26 -2.86 42.38
CA ASN A 198 7.53 -2.29 41.93
C ASN A 198 8.70 -3.27 42.15
N THR A 199 8.80 -4.29 41.31
CA THR A 199 10.04 -5.08 41.16
C THR A 199 10.50 -5.16 39.71
N ALA A 200 10.73 -3.99 39.09
CA ALA A 200 11.38 -3.89 37.79
C ALA A 200 12.87 -4.26 37.90
N THR A 201 13.21 -5.51 37.59
CA THR A 201 14.59 -5.86 37.23
C THR A 201 14.94 -5.12 35.95
N PRO A 202 16.09 -4.41 35.87
CA PRO A 202 16.50 -3.76 34.64
C PRO A 202 16.65 -4.84 33.58
N ASP A 203 15.76 -4.79 32.61
CA ASP A 203 15.74 -5.72 31.51
C ASP A 203 17.05 -5.56 30.74
N ASN A 204 17.91 -6.57 30.84
CA ASN A 204 19.28 -6.52 30.35
C ASN A 204 19.32 -6.80 28.84
N ARG A 205 18.33 -6.27 28.10
CA ARG A 205 18.23 -6.39 26.65
C ARG A 205 19.28 -5.48 26.01
N CYS A 206 20.23 -6.11 25.31
CA CYS A 206 21.21 -5.38 24.53
C CYS A 206 20.53 -4.86 23.26
N PHE A 207 20.45 -3.54 23.10
CA PHE A 207 19.92 -2.91 21.90
C PHE A 207 21.03 -2.78 20.86
N GLU A 208 20.89 -3.45 19.71
CA GLU A 208 21.89 -3.40 18.63
C GLU A 208 22.04 -1.97 18.11
N LYS A 209 23.28 -1.52 17.95
CA LYS A 209 23.58 -0.21 17.35
C LYS A 209 24.61 -0.37 16.25
N TRP A 210 24.15 -0.33 15.00
CA TRP A 210 25.00 -0.55 13.84
C TRP A 210 25.55 0.76 13.28
N ILE A 211 26.86 0.81 13.05
CA ILE A 211 27.52 1.83 12.22
C ILE A 211 28.01 1.15 10.96
N CYS A 212 27.59 1.64 9.80
CA CYS A 212 28.02 1.10 8.51
C CYS A 212 28.99 2.06 7.80
N SER A 213 29.92 1.50 7.04
CA SER A 213 30.76 2.27 6.10
C SER A 213 29.93 2.84 4.96
N GLU A 214 30.54 3.75 4.20
CA GLU A 214 30.06 4.10 2.87
C GLU A 214 29.98 2.85 1.98
N TRP A 215 29.14 2.91 0.94
CA TRP A 215 29.06 1.88 -0.07
C TRP A 215 30.35 1.84 -0.89
N ASP A 216 30.94 0.65 -1.03
CA ASP A 216 32.09 0.44 -1.90
C ASP A 216 31.75 0.68 -3.37
N ILE A 217 32.79 0.73 -4.21
CA ILE A 217 32.61 0.81 -5.66
C ILE A 217 31.77 -0.37 -6.19
N CYS A 218 31.00 -0.11 -7.23
CA CYS A 218 30.22 -1.13 -7.90
C CYS A 218 31.14 -2.16 -8.58
N ILE A 219 31.09 -3.42 -8.16
CA ILE A 219 31.82 -4.54 -8.78
C ILE A 219 30.79 -5.62 -9.15
N ASN A 220 30.79 -6.06 -10.41
CA ASN A 220 29.83 -7.07 -10.90
C ASN A 220 28.35 -6.70 -10.62
N ASN A 221 27.99 -5.43 -10.78
CA ASN A 221 26.64 -4.90 -10.52
C ASN A 221 26.17 -5.00 -9.05
N GLN A 222 27.10 -5.17 -8.11
CA GLN A 222 26.84 -5.21 -6.68
C GLN A 222 27.78 -4.24 -5.94
N GLN A 223 27.24 -3.55 -4.95
CA GLN A 223 28.00 -2.77 -3.96
C GLN A 223 27.89 -3.46 -2.61
N VAL A 224 28.98 -3.35 -1.84
CA VAL A 224 29.09 -3.90 -0.50
C VAL A 224 29.41 -2.77 0.47
N ARG A 225 28.96 -2.88 1.71
CA ARG A 225 29.42 -2.04 2.82
C ARG A 225 29.59 -2.91 4.06
N LEU A 226 30.41 -2.46 5.00
CA LEU A 226 30.63 -3.15 6.26
C LEU A 226 29.82 -2.48 7.37
N CYS A 227 29.04 -3.25 8.14
CA CYS A 227 28.34 -2.79 9.32
C CYS A 227 28.99 -3.39 10.58
N THR A 228 29.18 -2.57 11.62
CA THR A 228 29.74 -3.00 12.92
C THR A 228 28.74 -2.70 14.04
N ASP A 229 28.45 -3.71 14.86
CA ASP A 229 27.66 -3.55 16.07
C ASP A 229 28.51 -2.88 17.16
N VAL A 230 28.19 -1.64 17.48
CA VAL A 230 28.91 -0.82 18.46
C VAL A 230 28.65 -1.29 19.88
N ASN A 231 27.50 -1.93 20.12
CA ASN A 231 27.10 -2.37 21.44
C ASN A 231 27.49 -3.82 21.73
N ASN A 232 28.06 -4.54 20.75
CA ASN A 232 28.46 -5.95 20.86
C ASN A 232 27.35 -6.84 21.44
N CYS A 233 26.12 -6.62 21.00
CA CYS A 233 24.98 -7.44 21.35
C CYS A 233 25.10 -8.87 20.80
N GLY A 234 25.85 -9.05 19.71
CA GLY A 234 26.12 -10.38 19.13
C GLY A 234 24.95 -10.99 18.38
N THR A 235 23.94 -10.17 18.11
CA THR A 235 22.76 -10.48 17.31
C THR A 235 22.77 -9.59 16.05
N ASN A 236 22.09 -10.00 14.98
CA ASN A 236 22.08 -9.30 13.68
C ASN A 236 20.66 -8.87 13.25
N TYR A 237 19.73 -8.72 14.18
CA TYR A 237 18.32 -8.46 13.88
C TYR A 237 18.10 -7.08 13.25
N LEU A 238 18.88 -6.09 13.69
CA LEU A 238 18.83 -4.71 13.23
C LEU A 238 19.99 -4.38 12.28
N GLN A 239 20.76 -5.39 11.84
CA GLN A 239 21.89 -5.18 10.94
C GLN A 239 21.41 -4.65 9.59
N PRO A 240 21.85 -3.45 9.16
CA PRO A 240 21.49 -2.94 7.85
C PRO A 240 22.05 -3.83 6.74
N LYS A 241 21.37 -3.88 5.58
CA LYS A 241 21.87 -4.64 4.42
C LYS A 241 23.29 -4.23 4.05
N GLU A 242 24.18 -5.20 3.98
CA GLU A 242 25.57 -5.02 3.58
C GLU A 242 25.79 -5.15 2.08
N THR A 243 24.76 -5.55 1.33
CA THR A 243 24.83 -5.69 -0.13
C THR A 243 23.64 -5.03 -0.80
N MET A 244 23.89 -4.35 -1.93
CA MET A 244 22.84 -3.84 -2.81
C MET A 244 23.25 -3.90 -4.27
N ALA A 245 22.26 -3.93 -5.16
CA ALA A 245 22.52 -3.76 -6.59
C ALA A 245 22.97 -2.33 -6.87
N CYS A 246 23.87 -2.16 -7.82
CA CYS A 246 24.31 -0.82 -8.19
C CYS A 246 23.15 -0.04 -8.81
N ALA A 247 23.08 1.26 -8.48
CA ALA A 247 22.33 2.19 -9.29
C ALA A 247 23.04 2.29 -10.64
N ILE A 248 22.59 1.48 -11.61
CA ILE A 248 22.92 1.71 -12.99
C ILE A 248 22.31 3.07 -13.28
N GLU A 249 23.13 4.11 -13.41
CA GLU A 249 22.68 5.31 -14.07
C GLU A 249 22.24 4.84 -15.45
N LEU A 250 20.92 4.67 -15.61
CA LEU A 250 20.31 4.52 -16.91
C LEU A 250 20.63 5.82 -17.61
N THR A 251 21.78 5.85 -18.29
CA THR A 251 22.11 6.87 -19.27
C THR A 251 20.85 7.03 -20.10
N ALA A 252 20.30 8.25 -20.12
CA ALA A 252 18.96 8.59 -20.57
C ALA A 252 18.73 8.34 -22.08
N GLU A 253 18.89 7.11 -22.52
CA GLU A 253 18.73 6.61 -23.89
C GLU A 253 17.33 6.03 -24.12
N GLU A 254 16.42 6.08 -23.14
CA GLU A 254 15.06 5.56 -23.28
C GLU A 254 13.96 6.59 -22.96
N LYS A 255 14.07 7.78 -23.55
CA LYS A 255 12.90 8.66 -23.76
C LYS A 255 12.36 8.50 -25.19
N LYS A 256 12.05 7.27 -25.61
CA LYS A 256 11.47 7.01 -26.94
C LYS A 256 10.28 6.04 -26.96
N THR A 257 9.52 5.96 -25.88
CA THR A 257 8.28 5.16 -25.81
C THR A 257 7.02 5.99 -25.54
N SER A 258 7.01 7.28 -25.90
CA SER A 258 5.80 8.13 -25.82
C SER A 258 4.96 8.13 -27.12
N ASN A 259 5.51 7.66 -28.24
CA ASN A 259 4.82 7.76 -29.54
C ASN A 259 3.99 6.50 -29.92
N LEU A 260 4.13 5.38 -29.21
CA LEU A 260 3.39 4.15 -29.54
C LEU A 260 1.90 4.23 -29.18
N LYS A 261 1.55 5.01 -28.13
CA LYS A 261 0.15 5.24 -27.73
C LYS A 261 -0.62 6.05 -28.78
N TRP A 262 0.02 7.02 -29.42
CA TRP A 262 -0.61 7.82 -30.49
C TRP A 262 -0.85 7.02 -31.77
N ILE A 263 0.06 6.11 -32.14
CA ILE A 263 -0.12 5.24 -33.30
C ILE A 263 -1.36 4.35 -33.11
N TRP A 264 -1.56 3.80 -31.90
CA TRP A 264 -2.76 3.03 -31.56
C TRP A 264 -4.05 3.87 -31.58
N LEU A 265 -4.02 5.09 -31.03
CA LEU A 265 -5.18 6.00 -31.06
C LEU A 265 -5.58 6.37 -32.49
N VAL A 266 -4.61 6.70 -33.35
CA VAL A 266 -4.87 7.00 -34.76
C VAL A 266 -5.42 5.76 -35.49
N GLY A 267 -4.88 4.57 -35.20
CA GLY A 267 -5.38 3.30 -35.72
C GLY A 267 -6.86 3.06 -35.38
N ILE A 268 -7.25 3.26 -34.11
CA ILE A 268 -8.64 3.11 -33.67
C ILE A 268 -9.55 4.14 -34.36
N ILE A 269 -9.14 5.40 -34.47
CA ILE A 269 -9.94 6.44 -35.13
C ILE A 269 -10.18 6.10 -36.60
N VAL A 270 -9.17 5.64 -37.33
CA VAL A 270 -9.30 5.23 -38.74
C VAL A 270 -10.29 4.06 -38.88
N ILE A 271 -10.22 3.07 -37.98
CA ILE A 271 -11.13 1.92 -37.99
C ILE A 271 -12.59 2.38 -37.76
N VAL A 272 -12.82 3.25 -36.76
CA VAL A 272 -14.16 3.78 -36.47
C VAL A 272 -14.72 4.57 -37.66
N LEU A 273 -13.91 5.39 -38.33
CA LEU A 273 -14.33 6.14 -39.51
C LEU A 273 -14.68 5.23 -40.70
N LEU A 274 -13.95 4.14 -40.90
CA LEU A 274 -14.27 3.14 -41.93
C LEU A 274 -15.62 2.47 -41.65
N PHE A 275 -15.87 2.06 -40.40
CA PHE A 275 -17.15 1.47 -40.02
C PHE A 275 -18.31 2.47 -40.11
N ALA A 276 -18.10 3.72 -39.70
CA ALA A 276 -19.09 4.78 -39.85
C ALA A 276 -19.42 5.05 -41.33
N GLY A 277 -18.40 5.10 -42.21
CA GLY A 277 -18.57 5.29 -43.64
C GLY A 277 -19.32 4.15 -44.32
N VAL A 278 -18.97 2.90 -44.01
CA VAL A 278 -19.68 1.71 -44.53
C VAL A 278 -21.11 1.66 -44.00
N GLY A 279 -21.32 1.96 -42.72
CA GLY A 279 -22.64 2.03 -42.11
C GLY A 279 -23.52 3.11 -42.75
N TRP A 280 -22.94 4.29 -43.02
CA TRP A 280 -23.63 5.39 -43.70
C TRP A 280 -24.07 5.02 -45.11
N GLU A 281 -23.20 4.38 -45.90
CA GLU A 281 -23.52 4.02 -47.28
C GLU A 281 -24.58 2.91 -47.36
N LEU A 282 -24.56 1.96 -46.41
CA LEU A 282 -25.61 0.95 -46.28
C LEU A 282 -26.95 1.55 -45.84
N TRP A 283 -26.94 2.54 -44.94
CA TRP A 283 -28.14 3.27 -44.52
C TRP A 283 -28.71 4.09 -45.68
N ARG A 284 -27.86 4.79 -46.44
CA ARG A 284 -28.24 5.60 -47.61
C ARG A 284 -28.93 4.77 -48.69
N ARG A 285 -28.44 3.56 -48.98
CA ARG A 285 -29.05 2.64 -49.96
C ARG A 285 -30.40 2.08 -49.53
N ARG A 286 -30.76 2.20 -48.24
CA ARG A 286 -32.02 1.69 -47.69
C ARG A 286 -33.15 2.71 -47.72
N ARG A 287 -32.81 3.99 -47.85
CA ARG A 287 -33.75 5.11 -47.95
C ARG A 287 -34.10 5.37 -49.40
#